data_AF-A0A2S1T212-F1
#
_entry.id   AF-A0A2S1T212-F1
#
_cell.length_a   1.000
_cell.length_b   1.000
_cell.length_c   1.000
_cell.angle_alpha   90.00
_cell.angle_beta   90.00
_cell.angle_gamma   90.00
#
_symmetry.space_group_name_H-M   'P 1'
#
loop_
_entity.id
_entity.type
_entity.pdbx_description
1 polymer ?
#
loop_
_entity_poly.entity_id
_entity_poly.type
_entity_poly.pdbx_seq_one_letter_code
_entity_poly.pdbx_strand_id
1 'polypeptide(L)'
;MSVLPYVPAVFTPGDRITLAQETHTRDERGHWACDTPLCPSSFTDDEMRRFFADPRTLAQVGPLMIAPADLAPGDPLPGRVVESGEDPFELSRPYLMAGTAGPSHMPFQPLRDDVPGPWGFGQRTRVSHKPLARMRCWQMTLTPTGVVWLRLPSGTGTYAYIPADEPGAEQIEALMTVAVLRAAFPAGAVAIEPDRI
;
A
#
# COMPACT_ATOMS: atom_id res chain seq x y z
N MET A 1 -11.02 -10.65 -6.06
CA MET A 1 -9.88 -10.00 -5.39
C MET A 1 -8.64 -10.74 -5.83
N SER A 2 -7.62 -10.04 -6.36
CA SER A 2 -6.39 -10.70 -6.80
C SER A 2 -5.60 -11.20 -5.58
N VAL A 3 -4.99 -12.36 -5.73
CA VAL A 3 -4.14 -13.04 -4.73
C VAL A 3 -2.67 -12.63 -4.91
N LEU A 4 -2.34 -11.82 -5.93
CA LEU A 4 -0.97 -11.39 -6.26
C LEU A 4 -0.61 -10.04 -5.63
N PRO A 5 0.64 -9.88 -5.14
CA PRO A 5 1.05 -8.64 -4.49
C PRO A 5 1.11 -7.56 -5.55
N TYR A 6 0.35 -6.49 -5.36
CA TYR A 6 0.49 -5.35 -6.25
C TYR A 6 1.71 -4.54 -5.85
N VAL A 7 2.48 -4.15 -6.86
CA VAL A 7 3.68 -3.34 -6.71
C VAL A 7 3.28 -1.88 -6.85
N PRO A 8 3.62 -0.98 -5.90
CA PRO A 8 3.41 0.45 -6.09
C PRO A 8 4.04 0.91 -7.41
N ALA A 9 3.25 1.56 -8.26
CA ALA A 9 3.71 2.05 -9.55
C ALA A 9 4.49 3.36 -9.43
N VAL A 10 4.34 4.05 -8.30
CA VAL A 10 4.99 5.31 -7.99
C VAL A 10 5.36 5.33 -6.51
N PHE A 11 6.45 6.01 -6.20
CA PHE A 11 6.83 6.34 -4.83
C PHE A 11 7.06 7.84 -4.72
N THR A 12 6.69 8.39 -3.57
CA THR A 12 6.75 9.82 -3.27
C THR A 12 7.69 10.05 -2.08
N PRO A 13 8.45 11.16 -2.02
CA PRO A 13 9.20 11.50 -0.81
C PRO A 13 8.31 11.47 0.44
N GLY A 14 8.82 10.88 1.52
CA GLY A 14 8.10 10.65 2.76
C GLY A 14 7.31 9.34 2.82
N ASP A 15 7.19 8.58 1.72
CA ASP A 15 6.64 7.24 1.77
C ASP A 15 7.50 6.34 2.66
N ARG A 16 6.85 5.45 3.40
CA ARG A 16 7.46 4.54 4.38
C ARG A 16 7.11 3.10 4.07
N ILE A 17 8.08 2.21 4.20
CA ILE A 17 7.91 0.77 4.07
C ILE A 17 8.58 0.10 5.26
N THR A 18 7.89 -0.86 5.88
CA THR A 18 8.49 -1.70 6.92
C THR A 18 9.01 -2.98 6.29
N LEU A 19 10.33 -3.18 6.35
CA LEU A 19 11.05 -4.37 5.89
C LEU A 19 11.77 -4.98 7.10
N ALA A 20 11.55 -6.26 7.38
CA ALA A 20 12.24 -6.96 8.46
C ALA A 20 12.22 -6.24 9.83
N GLN A 21 11.09 -5.60 10.17
CA GLN A 21 10.88 -4.77 11.38
C GLN A 21 11.60 -3.41 11.39
N GLU A 22 12.26 -3.03 10.30
CA GLU A 22 12.85 -1.71 10.11
C GLU A 22 12.00 -0.86 9.18
N THR A 23 11.78 0.41 9.54
CA THR A 23 11.08 1.37 8.68
C THR A 23 12.09 2.07 7.80
N HIS A 24 11.85 2.01 6.49
CA HIS A 24 12.56 2.75 5.47
C HIS A 24 11.68 3.88 4.97
N THR A 25 12.21 5.10 4.99
CA THR A 25 11.56 6.31 4.48
C THR A 25 12.23 6.75 3.19
N ARG A 26 11.43 7.07 2.17
CA ARG A 26 11.92 7.60 0.91
C ARG A 26 12.27 9.08 1.02
N ASP A 27 13.47 9.46 0.63
CA ASP A 27 13.92 10.84 0.62
C ASP A 27 13.55 11.59 -0.68
N GLU A 28 13.92 12.87 -0.76
CA GLU A 28 13.70 13.71 -1.95
C GLU A 28 14.55 13.30 -3.15
N ARG A 29 15.65 12.56 -2.92
CA ARG A 29 16.57 12.10 -3.96
C ARG A 29 16.16 10.75 -4.57
N GLY A 30 15.12 10.11 -4.02
CA GLY A 30 14.63 8.80 -4.47
C GLY A 30 15.37 7.62 -3.84
N HIS A 31 15.98 7.85 -2.67
CA HIS A 31 16.61 6.81 -1.87
C HIS A 31 15.75 6.45 -0.67
N TRP A 32 15.76 5.19 -0.29
CA TRP A 32 15.08 4.66 0.87
C TRP A 32 16.07 4.48 2.01
N ALA A 33 16.00 5.37 2.98
CA ALA A 33 16.86 5.34 4.17
C ALA A 33 16.07 4.82 5.36
N CYS A 34 16.71 3.97 6.14
CA CYS A 34 16.21 3.48 7.42
C CYS A 34 16.45 4.53 8.51
N ASP A 35 15.53 4.60 9.47
CA ASP A 35 15.64 5.58 10.57
C ASP A 35 16.72 5.20 11.61
N THR A 36 17.34 4.01 11.47
CA THR A 36 18.36 3.51 12.39
C THR A 36 19.79 3.82 11.89
N PRO A 37 20.68 4.38 12.74
CA PRO A 37 22.06 4.71 12.36
C PRO A 37 22.92 3.52 11.90
N LEU A 38 22.46 2.30 12.18
CA LEU A 38 23.19 1.04 11.92
C LEU A 38 22.82 0.39 10.60
N CYS A 39 21.76 0.86 9.93
CA CYS A 39 21.29 0.23 8.72
C CYS A 39 22.06 0.81 7.51
N PRO A 40 22.94 0.02 6.87
CA PRO A 40 24.06 0.54 6.07
C PRO A 40 23.72 0.76 4.59
N SER A 41 22.47 0.55 4.17
CA SER A 41 22.08 0.55 2.76
C SER A 41 20.86 1.43 2.51
N SER A 42 21.05 2.44 1.66
CA SER A 42 19.94 3.14 1.03
C SER A 42 19.48 2.38 -0.21
N PHE A 43 18.22 1.95 -0.27
CA PHE A 43 17.69 1.30 -1.48
C PHE A 43 17.25 2.33 -2.51
N THR A 44 17.31 1.98 -3.78
CA THR A 44 16.65 2.70 -4.87
C THR A 44 15.18 2.28 -4.99
N ASP A 45 14.37 3.07 -5.70
CA ASP A 45 12.99 2.71 -6.03
C ASP A 45 12.90 1.36 -6.77
N ASP A 46 13.84 1.06 -7.66
CA ASP A 46 13.85 -0.21 -8.40
C ASP A 46 14.15 -1.40 -7.48
N GLU A 47 15.09 -1.26 -6.56
CA GLU A 47 15.37 -2.28 -5.54
C GLU A 47 14.16 -2.48 -4.62
N MET A 48 13.54 -1.40 -4.18
CA MET A 48 12.35 -1.46 -3.33
C MET A 48 11.18 -2.17 -4.05
N ARG A 49 10.95 -1.89 -5.33
CA ARG A 49 9.94 -2.61 -6.14
C ARG A 49 10.23 -4.09 -6.25
N ARG A 50 11.49 -4.49 -6.38
CA ARG A 50 11.87 -5.91 -6.44
C ARG A 50 11.44 -6.65 -5.17
N PHE A 51 11.50 -6.01 -4.00
CA PHE A 51 11.05 -6.66 -2.76
C PHE A 51 9.54 -6.95 -2.72
N PHE A 52 8.70 -6.16 -3.39
CA PHE A 52 7.26 -6.46 -3.54
C PHE A 52 6.98 -7.67 -4.44
N ALA A 53 7.94 -8.06 -5.27
CA ALA A 53 7.78 -9.12 -6.27
C ALA A 53 8.76 -10.28 -6.10
N ASP A 54 9.61 -10.26 -5.07
CA ASP A 54 10.53 -11.34 -4.74
C ASP A 54 9.88 -12.34 -3.78
N PRO A 55 9.60 -13.59 -4.23
CA PRO A 55 9.01 -14.61 -3.37
C PRO A 55 9.84 -14.91 -2.12
N ARG A 56 11.18 -14.80 -2.18
CA ARG A 56 12.05 -15.09 -1.04
C ARG A 56 11.90 -14.03 0.05
N THR A 57 11.96 -12.76 -0.34
CA THR A 57 11.72 -11.64 0.56
C THR A 57 10.34 -11.77 1.20
N LEU A 58 9.27 -11.92 0.41
CA LEU A 58 7.90 -12.03 0.92
C LEU A 58 7.68 -13.26 1.81
N ALA A 59 8.34 -14.38 1.52
CA ALA A 59 8.33 -15.56 2.39
C ALA A 59 8.98 -15.27 3.74
N GLN A 60 10.06 -14.50 3.78
CA GLN A 60 10.78 -14.16 5.01
C GLN A 60 10.07 -13.08 5.84
N VAL A 61 9.78 -11.93 5.24
CA VAL A 61 9.31 -10.74 5.96
C VAL A 61 7.80 -10.54 5.88
N GLY A 62 7.11 -11.30 5.03
CA GLY A 62 5.69 -11.10 4.74
C GLY A 62 5.45 -10.07 3.64
N PRO A 63 4.18 -9.77 3.33
CA PRO A 63 3.83 -8.75 2.36
C PRO A 63 4.32 -7.38 2.80
N LEU A 64 4.93 -6.65 1.88
CA LEU A 64 5.37 -5.28 2.15
C LEU A 64 4.19 -4.32 2.13
N MET A 65 4.24 -3.40 3.09
CA MET A 65 3.22 -2.41 3.34
C MET A 65 3.82 -1.04 3.06
N ILE A 66 3.16 -0.26 2.21
CA ILE A 66 3.50 1.14 1.98
C ILE A 66 2.55 2.03 2.78
N ALA A 67 3.14 2.87 3.62
CA ALA A 67 2.45 3.96 4.30
C ALA A 67 2.92 5.26 3.66
N PRO A 68 2.03 6.09 3.09
CA PRO A 68 2.45 7.37 2.56
C PRO A 68 2.93 8.29 3.69
N ALA A 69 3.50 9.43 3.31
CA ALA A 69 3.90 10.48 4.24
C ALA A 69 2.76 10.84 5.21
N ASP A 70 3.11 11.06 6.49
CA ASP A 70 2.14 11.50 7.49
C ASP A 70 1.57 12.87 7.12
N LEU A 71 0.25 13.00 7.17
CA LEU A 71 -0.47 14.25 7.00
C LEU A 71 -1.23 14.56 8.28
N ALA A 72 -0.92 15.69 8.91
CA ALA A 72 -1.63 16.10 10.11
C ALA A 72 -3.09 16.50 9.78
N PRO A 73 -4.00 16.43 10.76
CA PRO A 73 -5.34 16.97 10.61
C PRO A 73 -5.30 18.47 10.31
N GLY A 74 -5.55 18.85 9.05
CA GLY A 74 -5.53 20.24 8.60
C GLY A 74 -4.45 20.55 7.56
N ASP A 75 -3.43 19.71 7.42
CA ASP A 75 -2.42 19.88 6.36
C ASP A 75 -3.10 19.83 4.99
N PRO A 76 -2.67 20.65 4.02
CA PRO A 76 -3.18 20.55 2.65
C PRO A 76 -2.88 19.15 2.10
N LEU A 77 -3.87 18.55 1.41
CA LEU A 77 -3.62 17.30 0.72
C LEU A 77 -2.66 17.53 -0.47
N PRO A 78 -1.71 16.62 -0.73
CA PRO A 78 -0.78 16.76 -1.83
C PRO A 78 -1.46 16.76 -3.20
N GLY A 79 -0.96 17.57 -4.13
CA GLY A 79 -1.44 17.62 -5.52
C GLY A 79 -2.50 18.69 -5.78
N ARG A 80 -3.12 18.62 -6.97
CA ARG A 80 -4.20 19.54 -7.35
C ARG A 80 -5.55 19.08 -6.81
N VAL A 81 -6.49 19.99 -6.60
CA VAL A 81 -7.87 19.64 -6.25
C VAL A 81 -8.50 18.85 -7.41
N VAL A 82 -9.26 17.81 -7.04
CA VAL A 82 -10.14 17.07 -7.96
C VAL A 82 -11.50 17.75 -7.94
N GLU A 83 -11.95 18.19 -9.11
CA GLU A 83 -13.18 18.99 -9.22
C GLU A 83 -14.43 18.12 -9.09
N SER A 84 -15.55 18.76 -8.72
CA SER A 84 -16.83 18.05 -8.62
C SER A 84 -17.25 17.47 -9.97
N GLY A 85 -17.42 16.14 -10.01
CA GLY A 85 -17.78 15.40 -11.22
C GLY A 85 -16.59 14.86 -12.01
N GLU A 86 -15.36 15.23 -11.63
CA GLU A 86 -14.15 14.60 -12.14
C GLU A 86 -13.98 13.20 -11.52
N ASP A 87 -13.55 12.23 -12.33
CA ASP A 87 -13.12 10.92 -11.85
C ASP A 87 -11.59 10.84 -11.89
N PRO A 88 -10.91 10.83 -10.73
CA PRO A 88 -9.45 10.83 -10.69
C PRO A 88 -8.86 9.42 -10.83
N PHE A 89 -9.70 8.38 -10.95
CA PHE A 89 -9.25 7.00 -11.06
C PHE A 89 -9.23 6.53 -12.51
N GLU A 90 -8.11 5.94 -12.91
CA GLU A 90 -8.00 5.30 -14.22
C GLU A 90 -8.82 4.01 -14.25
N LEU A 91 -9.58 3.83 -15.33
CA LEU A 91 -10.37 2.62 -15.55
C LEU A 91 -9.47 1.39 -15.62
N SER A 92 -9.86 0.33 -14.90
CA SER A 92 -9.13 -0.94 -14.84
C SER A 92 -7.72 -0.85 -14.23
N ARG A 93 -7.31 0.31 -13.70
CA ARG A 93 -6.05 0.46 -13.00
C ARG A 93 -6.16 -0.09 -11.57
N PRO A 94 -5.19 -0.88 -11.09
CA PRO A 94 -5.09 -1.24 -9.69
C PRO A 94 -4.56 -0.09 -8.85
N TYR A 95 -5.07 0.03 -7.63
CA TYR A 95 -4.61 0.97 -6.62
C TYR A 95 -4.39 0.26 -5.29
N LEU A 96 -3.29 0.60 -4.64
CA LEU A 96 -3.05 0.32 -3.23
C LEU A 96 -3.71 1.43 -2.40
N MET A 97 -4.69 1.06 -1.60
CA MET A 97 -5.34 1.93 -0.63
C MET A 97 -4.59 1.84 0.68
N ALA A 98 -3.96 2.94 1.08
CA ALA A 98 -3.27 3.13 2.37
C ALA A 98 -3.91 4.29 3.13
N GLY A 99 -4.02 4.21 4.45
CA GLY A 99 -4.62 5.30 5.24
C GLY A 99 -5.09 4.88 6.61
N THR A 100 -5.71 5.81 7.32
CA THR A 100 -6.25 5.59 8.67
C THR A 100 -7.70 5.11 8.62
N ALA A 101 -8.10 4.29 9.60
CA ALA A 101 -9.48 3.86 9.73
C ALA A 101 -10.43 5.06 9.86
N GLY A 102 -11.47 5.10 9.02
CA GLY A 102 -12.52 6.11 9.04
C GLY A 102 -13.93 5.48 8.96
N PRO A 103 -15.01 6.27 9.07
CA PRO A 103 -16.37 5.76 9.15
C PRO A 103 -16.77 4.89 7.95
N SER A 104 -17.58 3.87 8.21
CA SER A 104 -17.98 2.79 7.29
C SER A 104 -18.84 3.22 6.09
N HIS A 105 -19.26 4.48 6.02
CA HIS A 105 -20.11 5.04 4.95
C HIS A 105 -19.35 5.54 3.73
N MET A 106 -18.07 5.21 3.67
CA MET A 106 -17.23 5.34 2.51
C MET A 106 -17.77 4.51 1.33
N PRO A 107 -17.44 4.85 0.08
CA PRO A 107 -17.81 4.07 -1.10
C PRO A 107 -17.02 2.75 -1.14
N PHE A 108 -16.04 2.63 -0.24
CA PHE A 108 -15.04 1.63 -0.05
C PHE A 108 -15.11 1.22 1.41
N GLN A 109 -15.06 -0.08 1.69
CA GLN A 109 -15.02 -0.54 3.08
C GLN A 109 -13.78 0.05 3.78
N PRO A 110 -13.92 0.53 5.02
CA PRO A 110 -12.78 1.06 5.76
C PRO A 110 -11.68 0.01 5.87
N LEU A 111 -10.43 0.48 5.94
CA LEU A 111 -9.33 -0.37 6.37
C LEU A 111 -9.65 -0.84 7.79
N ARG A 112 -9.72 -2.16 7.94
CA ARG A 112 -10.01 -2.82 9.20
C ARG A 112 -8.74 -3.53 9.62
N ASP A 113 -8.17 -3.07 10.72
CA ASP A 113 -6.93 -3.63 11.30
C ASP A 113 -7.12 -5.05 11.85
N ASP A 114 -8.35 -5.59 11.79
CA ASP A 114 -8.73 -6.92 12.23
C ASP A 114 -9.20 -7.84 11.09
N VAL A 115 -9.25 -7.36 9.84
CA VAL A 115 -9.64 -8.19 8.69
C VAL A 115 -8.42 -8.59 7.87
N PRO A 116 -8.06 -9.88 7.82
CA PRO A 116 -7.01 -10.36 6.92
C PRO A 116 -7.43 -10.12 5.46
N GLY A 117 -6.78 -9.17 4.81
CA GLY A 117 -6.76 -9.07 3.35
C GLY A 117 -5.67 -9.98 2.77
N PRO A 118 -5.62 -10.15 1.44
CA PRO A 118 -4.52 -10.88 0.80
C PRO A 118 -3.12 -10.29 1.10
N TRP A 119 -3.07 -9.05 1.62
CA TRP A 119 -1.84 -8.31 1.95
C TRP A 119 -1.73 -7.91 3.44
N GLY A 120 -2.58 -8.43 4.33
CA GLY A 120 -2.54 -8.11 5.76
C GLY A 120 -3.34 -6.86 6.18
N PHE A 121 -3.05 -6.34 7.38
CA PHE A 121 -3.74 -5.20 8.00
C PHE A 121 -3.14 -3.87 7.52
N GLY A 122 -3.97 -2.88 7.17
CA GLY A 122 -3.51 -1.51 6.83
C GLY A 122 -3.30 -1.18 5.35
N GLN A 123 -3.51 -2.13 4.42
CA GLN A 123 -3.43 -1.89 2.97
C GLN A 123 -4.36 -2.84 2.22
N ARG A 124 -5.05 -2.34 1.19
CA ARG A 124 -5.90 -3.16 0.32
C ARG A 124 -5.71 -2.79 -1.14
N THR A 125 -5.90 -3.77 -2.01
CA THR A 125 -5.83 -3.58 -3.46
C THR A 125 -7.23 -3.40 -4.03
N ARG A 126 -7.42 -2.42 -4.91
CA ARG A 126 -8.69 -2.18 -5.57
C ARG A 126 -8.48 -1.85 -7.03
N VAL A 127 -9.34 -2.37 -7.89
CA VAL A 127 -9.42 -1.95 -9.29
C VAL A 127 -10.63 -1.05 -9.47
N SER A 128 -10.44 0.11 -10.13
CA SER A 128 -11.57 0.97 -10.49
C SER A 128 -12.31 0.38 -11.68
N HIS A 129 -13.55 -0.07 -11.47
CA HIS A 129 -14.38 -0.69 -12.52
C HIS A 129 -15.50 0.23 -13.03
N LYS A 130 -15.78 1.33 -12.32
CA LYS A 130 -16.82 2.30 -12.68
C LYS A 130 -16.46 3.67 -12.11
N PRO A 131 -16.89 4.75 -12.78
CA PRO A 131 -16.74 6.08 -12.23
C PRO A 131 -17.38 6.21 -10.87
N LEU A 132 -16.68 6.89 -9.97
CA LEU A 132 -17.14 7.16 -8.61
C LEU A 132 -18.23 8.22 -8.63
N ALA A 133 -19.42 7.82 -9.07
CA ALA A 133 -20.58 8.68 -9.09
C ALA A 133 -20.98 9.04 -7.64
N ARG A 134 -20.77 10.31 -7.26
CA ARG A 134 -21.36 11.03 -6.10
C ARG A 134 -20.53 11.12 -4.82
N MET A 135 -19.40 11.82 -4.86
CA MET A 135 -18.59 12.13 -3.67
C MET A 135 -18.66 13.62 -3.33
N ARG A 136 -19.85 14.11 -3.00
CA ARG A 136 -20.11 15.56 -2.86
C ARG A 136 -19.56 16.20 -1.57
N CYS A 137 -18.93 15.42 -0.68
CA CYS A 137 -18.56 15.91 0.65
C CYS A 137 -17.09 15.68 1.02
N TRP A 138 -16.26 15.17 0.10
CA TRP A 138 -14.89 14.79 0.44
C TRP A 138 -13.89 15.75 -0.18
N GLN A 139 -12.79 15.98 0.51
CA GLN A 139 -11.66 16.68 -0.06
C GLN A 139 -10.81 15.66 -0.80
N MET A 140 -10.65 15.86 -2.11
CA MET A 140 -9.84 14.98 -2.96
C MET A 140 -8.79 15.81 -3.68
N THR A 141 -7.58 15.25 -3.77
CA THR A 141 -6.51 15.79 -4.61
C THR A 141 -5.85 14.70 -5.43
N LEU A 142 -5.30 15.09 -6.57
CA LEU A 142 -4.57 14.24 -7.49
C LEU A 142 -3.15 14.79 -7.67
N THR A 143 -2.17 13.96 -7.37
CA THR A 143 -0.76 14.28 -7.62
C THR A 143 -0.39 14.07 -9.09
N PRO A 144 0.69 14.69 -9.60
CA PRO A 144 1.17 14.44 -10.97
C PRO A 144 1.54 12.97 -11.24
N THR A 145 1.86 12.21 -10.21
CA THR A 145 2.19 10.78 -10.27
C THR A 145 0.95 9.87 -10.22
N GLY A 146 -0.26 10.43 -10.17
CA GLY A 146 -1.50 9.66 -10.18
C GLY A 146 -1.97 9.18 -8.80
N VAL A 147 -1.27 9.53 -7.71
CA VAL A 147 -1.75 9.25 -6.34
C VAL A 147 -2.97 10.12 -6.06
N VAL A 148 -4.08 9.47 -5.73
CA VAL A 148 -5.32 10.14 -5.29
C VAL A 148 -5.31 10.22 -3.77
N TRP A 149 -5.31 11.42 -3.22
CA TRP A 149 -5.52 11.64 -1.79
C TRP A 149 -6.98 11.94 -1.52
N LEU A 150 -7.47 11.40 -0.41
CA LEU A 150 -8.85 11.53 0.01
C LEU A 150 -8.89 11.81 1.51
N ARG A 151 -9.48 12.94 1.89
CA ARG A 151 -9.81 13.24 3.28
C ARG A 151 -11.32 13.24 3.48
N LEU A 152 -11.74 12.52 4.52
CA LEU A 152 -13.13 12.38 4.88
C LEU A 152 -13.68 13.62 5.58
N PRO A 153 -15.01 13.81 5.57
CA PRO A 153 -15.64 14.89 6.30
C PRO A 153 -15.23 14.85 7.78
N SER A 154 -15.08 16.03 8.36
CA SER A 154 -14.71 16.20 9.78
C SER A 154 -13.37 15.55 10.15
N GLY A 155 -12.46 15.31 9.19
CA GLY A 155 -11.12 14.78 9.45
C GLY A 155 -11.11 13.33 9.95
N THR A 156 -12.21 12.60 9.74
CA THR A 156 -12.43 11.25 10.29
C THR A 156 -11.56 10.15 9.66
N GLY A 157 -10.76 10.48 8.65
CA GLY A 157 -9.81 9.59 8.01
C GLY A 157 -9.13 10.27 6.82
N THR A 158 -7.89 9.88 6.55
CA THR A 158 -7.16 10.28 5.34
C THR A 158 -6.63 9.02 4.67
N TYR A 159 -6.84 8.93 3.35
CA TYR A 159 -6.42 7.81 2.52
C TYR A 159 -5.63 8.31 1.33
N ALA A 160 -4.64 7.51 0.92
CA ALA A 160 -3.99 7.60 -0.37
C ALA A 160 -4.34 6.36 -1.20
N TYR A 161 -4.66 6.57 -2.46
CA TYR A 161 -4.78 5.53 -3.47
C TYR A 161 -3.59 5.65 -4.39
N ILE A 162 -2.61 4.78 -4.20
CA ILE A 162 -1.36 4.75 -4.94
C ILE A 162 -1.57 3.84 -6.15
N PRO A 163 -1.38 4.32 -7.39
CA PRO A 163 -1.44 3.46 -8.57
C PRO A 163 -0.48 2.28 -8.39
N ALA A 164 -0.89 1.10 -8.84
CA ALA A 164 -0.13 -0.11 -8.64
C ALA A 164 -0.18 -1.01 -9.87
N ASP A 165 0.86 -1.84 -10.01
CA ASP A 165 1.02 -2.79 -11.10
C ASP A 165 0.90 -4.21 -10.56
N GLU A 166 0.43 -5.13 -11.39
CA GLU A 166 0.57 -6.56 -11.10
C GLU A 166 2.03 -6.99 -11.30
N PRO A 167 2.49 -8.04 -10.59
CA PRO A 167 3.79 -8.63 -10.84
C PRO A 167 3.91 -9.11 -12.29
N GLY A 168 5.14 -9.18 -12.79
CA GLY A 168 5.40 -9.70 -14.14
C GLY A 168 4.98 -11.18 -14.26
N ALA A 169 4.61 -11.61 -15.46
CA ALA A 169 4.09 -12.96 -15.72
C ALA A 169 4.99 -14.09 -15.18
N GLU A 170 6.31 -13.90 -15.26
CA GLU A 170 7.32 -14.86 -14.78
C GLU A 170 7.33 -15.05 -13.25
N GLN A 171 6.77 -14.09 -12.50
CA GLN A 171 6.77 -14.09 -11.03
C GLN A 171 5.46 -14.64 -10.44
N ILE A 172 4.38 -14.70 -11.25
CA ILE A 172 3.02 -14.96 -10.79
C ILE A 172 2.90 -16.29 -10.01
N GLU A 173 3.43 -17.39 -10.54
CA GLU A 173 3.26 -18.72 -9.93
C GLU A 173 3.89 -18.80 -8.54
N ALA A 174 5.13 -18.32 -8.41
CA ALA A 174 5.85 -18.31 -7.15
C ALA A 174 5.18 -17.38 -6.12
N LEU A 175 4.71 -16.21 -6.56
CA LEU A 175 4.02 -15.25 -5.70
C LEU A 175 2.65 -15.76 -5.25
N MET A 176 1.91 -16.44 -6.12
CA MET A 176 0.67 -17.11 -5.73
C MET A 176 0.90 -18.17 -4.66
N THR A 177 1.97 -18.96 -4.79
CA THR A 177 2.31 -19.98 -3.80
C THR A 177 2.57 -19.35 -2.44
N VAL A 178 3.38 -18.29 -2.39
CA VAL A 178 3.65 -17.54 -1.14
C VAL A 178 2.36 -16.96 -0.56
N ALA A 179 1.53 -16.33 -1.38
CA ALA A 179 0.27 -15.72 -0.95
C ALA A 179 -0.72 -16.76 -0.38
N VAL A 180 -0.86 -17.92 -1.03
CA VAL A 180 -1.71 -19.02 -0.56
C VAL A 180 -1.18 -19.59 0.75
N LEU A 181 0.13 -19.82 0.86
CA LEU A 181 0.74 -20.32 2.10
C LEU A 181 0.55 -19.36 3.26
N ARG A 182 0.72 -18.05 3.04
CA ARG A 182 0.49 -17.03 4.08
C ARG A 182 -0.98 -16.91 4.48
N ALA A 183 -1.91 -17.09 3.54
CA ALA A 183 -3.34 -17.11 3.84
C ALA A 183 -3.74 -18.35 4.65
N ALA A 184 -3.12 -19.50 4.37
CA ALA A 184 -3.35 -20.74 5.10
C ALA A 184 -2.67 -20.74 6.49
N PHE A 185 -1.52 -20.08 6.62
CA PHE A 185 -0.70 -20.02 7.83
C PHE A 185 -0.28 -18.58 8.12
N PRO A 186 -1.16 -17.77 8.74
CA PRO A 186 -0.84 -16.40 9.14
C PRO A 186 0.37 -16.41 10.09
N ALA A 187 1.30 -15.47 9.90
CA ALA A 187 2.48 -15.33 10.76
C ALA A 187 2.04 -15.19 12.23
N GLY A 188 2.16 -16.29 12.99
CA GLY A 188 1.52 -16.48 14.29
C GLY A 188 1.14 -17.95 14.53
N ALA A 189 0.94 -18.72 13.47
CA ALA A 189 0.91 -20.18 13.53
C ALA A 189 2.27 -20.74 13.08
N VAL A 190 2.82 -21.63 13.88
CA VAL A 190 4.05 -22.41 13.64
C VAL A 190 5.38 -21.71 14.01
N ALA A 191 5.75 -21.84 15.29
CA ALA A 191 7.15 -22.12 15.63
C ALA A 191 7.43 -23.57 15.20
N ILE A 192 8.25 -23.78 14.17
CA ILE A 192 8.85 -25.10 13.94
C ILE A 192 10.11 -25.12 14.81
N GLU A 193 10.06 -25.79 15.96
CA GLU A 193 11.29 -26.20 16.64
C GLU A 193 11.95 -27.30 15.79
N PRO A 194 13.20 -27.13 15.33
CA PRO A 194 13.83 -28.07 14.43
C PRO A 194 14.35 -29.37 15.09
N ASP A 195 14.16 -29.60 16.40
CA ASP A 195 14.86 -30.66 17.14
C ASP A 195 13.95 -31.72 17.82
N ARG A 196 12.96 -32.28 17.11
CA ARG A 196 12.33 -33.55 17.52
C ARG A 196 11.97 -34.45 16.33
N ILE A 197 12.94 -35.25 15.89
CA ILE A 197 12.74 -36.62 15.36
C ILE A 197 13.74 -37.52 16.06
#